data_AF-A0A259SWN2-F1
#
_entry.id   AF-A0A259SWN2-F1
#
_cell.length_a   1.000
_cell.length_b   1.000
_cell.length_c   1.000
_cell.angle_alpha   90.00
_cell.angle_beta   90.00
_cell.angle_gamma   90.00
#
_symmetry.space_group_name_H-M   'P 1'
#
loop_
_entity.id
_entity.type
_entity.pdbx_description
1 polymer ?
#
loop_
_entity_poly.entity_id
_entity_poly.type
_entity_poly.pdbx_seq_one_letter_code
_entity_poly.pdbx_strand_id
1 'polypeptide(L)'
;MIPLTAPVGITVNTSVTLVALVTLSAALVFGLALMPRPSRATITWSVGFGVAMLATYVWVAANQFDSAPLRALSSGLIVSFEPLLWLGIRYYAEKRPLWPAAVAFVVIGPALLTASSTVDAYPTVFRIVFSGAAVFAGLSAWELFRLRISARDVVLPLALISSAFVVVAVFGIVAGIAGVGSAPGDELRMLRDINGVGILLTSQCAAITIVLLARGEVLLRGGGRGGRVEGDGAALRARLARAQRLQDPSWSLLDIRLDDPA
;
A
#
# COMPACT_ATOMS: atom_id res chain seq x y z
N MET A 1 8.81 -52.96 -13.61
CA MET A 1 8.25 -51.71 -14.19
C MET A 1 8.71 -50.57 -13.30
N ILE A 2 9.60 -49.73 -13.83
CA ILE A 2 10.18 -48.59 -13.13
C ILE A 2 9.15 -47.45 -13.20
N PRO A 3 8.71 -46.83 -12.09
CA PRO A 3 7.90 -45.63 -12.20
C PRO A 3 8.81 -44.51 -12.68
N LEU A 4 8.52 -44.03 -13.89
CA LEU A 4 9.11 -42.82 -14.46
C LEU A 4 8.89 -41.67 -13.47
N THR A 5 10.00 -41.11 -12.98
CA THR A 5 10.03 -39.82 -12.29
C THR A 5 9.31 -38.80 -13.16
N ALA A 6 8.14 -38.36 -12.74
CA ALA A 6 7.50 -37.18 -13.30
C ALA A 6 8.52 -36.03 -13.29
N PRO A 7 8.61 -35.22 -14.35
CA PRO A 7 9.52 -34.09 -14.35
C PRO A 7 9.17 -33.20 -13.15
N VAL A 8 10.19 -32.79 -12.39
CA VAL A 8 10.09 -31.71 -11.40
C VAL A 8 9.85 -30.42 -12.18
N GLY A 9 8.65 -30.30 -12.75
CA GLY A 9 8.12 -29.03 -13.20
C GLY A 9 7.96 -28.18 -11.96
N ILE A 10 8.57 -27.00 -11.95
CA ILE A 10 8.31 -26.00 -10.93
C ILE A 10 6.82 -25.66 -11.05
N THR A 11 5.98 -26.30 -10.25
CA THR A 11 4.59 -25.90 -10.11
C THR A 11 4.64 -24.58 -9.36
N VAL A 12 4.52 -23.48 -10.12
CA VAL A 12 4.40 -22.15 -9.56
C VAL A 12 3.07 -22.11 -8.81
N ASN A 13 3.13 -22.46 -7.52
CA ASN A 13 1.99 -22.37 -6.62
C ASN A 13 1.68 -20.88 -6.41
N THR A 14 0.41 -20.52 -6.47
CA THR A 14 -0.09 -19.15 -6.28
C THR A 14 0.47 -18.48 -5.03
N SER A 15 0.72 -19.27 -3.96
CA SER A 15 1.35 -18.78 -2.74
C SER A 15 2.79 -18.30 -2.93
N VAL A 16 3.58 -19.03 -3.73
CA VAL A 16 4.99 -18.68 -4.03
C VAL A 16 5.05 -17.42 -4.90
N THR A 17 4.18 -17.33 -5.90
CA THR A 17 4.04 -16.13 -6.74
C THR A 17 3.67 -14.91 -5.91
N LEU A 18 2.72 -15.09 -4.99
CA LEU A 18 2.23 -14.01 -4.13
C LEU A 18 3.31 -13.49 -3.19
N VAL A 19 4.08 -14.37 -2.57
CA VAL A 19 5.25 -13.96 -1.77
C VAL A 19 6.27 -13.23 -2.63
N ALA A 20 6.65 -13.79 -3.78
CA ALA A 20 7.66 -13.19 -4.65
C ALA A 20 7.27 -11.79 -5.13
N LEU A 21 6.03 -11.61 -5.59
CA LEU A 21 5.54 -10.32 -6.09
C LEU A 21 5.43 -9.26 -5.00
N VAL A 22 4.91 -9.63 -3.82
CA VAL A 22 4.79 -8.67 -2.70
C VAL A 22 6.17 -8.28 -2.18
N THR A 23 7.11 -9.24 -2.06
CA THR A 23 8.48 -8.96 -1.65
C THR A 23 9.19 -8.05 -2.66
N LEU A 24 9.04 -8.31 -3.96
CA LEU A 24 9.60 -7.44 -5.00
C LEU A 24 8.99 -6.03 -4.95
N SER A 25 7.66 -5.94 -4.79
CA SER A 25 6.96 -4.66 -4.66
C SER A 25 7.44 -3.87 -3.44
N ALA A 26 7.62 -4.53 -2.30
CA ALA A 26 8.16 -3.92 -1.09
C ALA A 26 9.59 -3.43 -1.32
N ALA A 27 10.46 -4.23 -1.95
CA ALA A 27 11.82 -3.83 -2.29
C ALA A 27 11.85 -2.60 -3.22
N LEU A 28 10.95 -2.53 -4.21
CA LEU A 28 10.81 -1.37 -5.09
C LEU A 28 10.37 -0.12 -4.32
N VAL A 29 9.39 -0.24 -3.42
CA VAL A 29 8.93 0.90 -2.61
C VAL A 29 10.03 1.36 -1.65
N PHE A 30 10.71 0.45 -0.98
CA PHE A 30 11.85 0.79 -0.11
C PHE A 30 12.98 1.46 -0.90
N GLY A 31 13.35 0.90 -2.05
CA GLY A 31 14.49 1.39 -2.83
C GLY A 31 14.21 2.65 -3.64
N LEU A 32 13.04 2.75 -4.25
CA LEU A 32 12.73 3.81 -5.21
C LEU A 32 11.85 4.92 -4.64
N ALA A 33 11.05 4.64 -3.60
CA ALA A 33 10.21 5.65 -2.96
C ALA A 33 10.78 6.14 -1.63
N LEU A 34 11.25 5.25 -0.75
CA LEU A 34 11.74 5.63 0.58
C LEU A 34 13.17 6.19 0.57
N MET A 35 14.13 5.44 0.02
CA MET A 35 15.56 5.80 0.08
C MET A 35 15.90 7.18 -0.53
N PRO A 36 15.32 7.59 -1.68
CA PRO A 36 15.71 8.87 -2.29
C PRO A 36 15.31 10.09 -1.45
N ARG A 37 14.13 10.08 -0.80
CA ARG A 37 13.68 11.11 0.14
C ARG A 37 12.69 10.52 1.16
N PRO A 38 13.13 10.27 2.41
CA PRO A 38 12.21 9.81 3.44
C PRO A 38 11.24 10.93 3.82
N SER A 39 9.96 10.72 3.55
CA SER A 39 8.86 11.60 3.94
C SER A 39 7.84 10.80 4.76
N ARG A 40 6.94 11.49 5.47
CA ARG A 40 5.88 10.81 6.22
C ARG A 40 5.02 9.90 5.35
N ALA A 41 4.77 10.30 4.10
CA ALA A 41 4.02 9.50 3.14
C ALA A 41 4.79 8.23 2.75
N THR A 42 6.05 8.37 2.33
CA THR A 42 6.86 7.23 1.86
C THR A 42 7.19 6.25 2.98
N ILE A 43 7.38 6.72 4.22
CA ILE A 43 7.52 5.86 5.41
C ILE A 43 6.23 5.07 5.64
N THR A 44 5.07 5.73 5.62
CA THR A 44 3.78 5.06 5.89
C THR A 44 3.49 3.98 4.84
N TRP A 45 3.69 4.29 3.56
CA TRP A 45 3.54 3.32 2.47
C TRP A 45 4.52 2.17 2.59
N SER A 46 5.77 2.45 2.95
CA SER A 46 6.80 1.44 3.20
C SER A 46 6.38 0.50 4.33
N VAL A 47 5.86 1.02 5.44
CA VAL A 47 5.30 0.19 6.52
C VAL A 47 4.15 -0.66 6.01
N GLY A 48 3.25 -0.11 5.19
CA GLY A 48 2.18 -0.86 4.52
C GLY A 48 2.70 -2.04 3.72
N PHE A 49 3.69 -1.83 2.85
CA PHE A 49 4.31 -2.91 2.09
C PHE A 49 5.04 -3.93 2.96
N GLY A 50 5.70 -3.49 4.04
CA GLY A 50 6.32 -4.38 5.02
C GLY A 50 5.29 -5.26 5.73
N VAL A 51 4.14 -4.70 6.13
CA VAL A 51 3.01 -5.44 6.72
C VAL A 51 2.41 -6.42 5.71
N ALA A 52 2.21 -6.00 4.46
CA ALA A 52 1.71 -6.88 3.41
C ALA A 52 2.67 -8.06 3.18
N MET A 53 3.98 -7.79 3.08
CA MET A 53 5.01 -8.82 2.96
C MET A 53 5.00 -9.77 4.16
N LEU A 54 4.93 -9.26 5.40
CA LEU A 54 4.78 -10.11 6.58
C LEU A 54 3.54 -11.01 6.48
N ALA A 55 2.41 -10.44 6.06
CA ALA A 55 1.16 -11.17 5.92
C ALA A 55 1.25 -12.34 4.93
N THR A 56 1.99 -12.18 3.82
CA THR A 56 2.18 -13.26 2.83
C THR A 56 3.04 -14.39 3.39
N TYR A 57 4.11 -14.09 4.14
CA TYR A 57 4.89 -15.11 4.82
C TYR A 57 4.10 -15.83 5.91
N VAL A 58 3.29 -15.09 6.69
CA VAL A 58 2.38 -15.68 7.68
C VAL A 58 1.35 -16.59 6.99
N TRP A 59 0.84 -16.22 5.81
CA TRP A 59 -0.08 -17.06 5.04
C TRP A 59 0.55 -18.40 4.66
N VAL A 60 1.78 -18.37 4.14
CA VAL A 60 2.52 -19.58 3.78
C VAL A 60 2.76 -20.47 5.00
N ALA A 61 3.21 -19.88 6.10
CA ALA A 61 3.38 -20.61 7.36
C ALA A 61 2.06 -21.21 7.83
N ALA A 62 0.96 -20.47 7.75
CA ALA A 62 -0.36 -20.93 8.16
C ALA A 62 -0.84 -22.15 7.35
N ASN A 63 -0.55 -22.19 6.05
CA ASN A 63 -0.87 -23.34 5.21
C ASN A 63 0.06 -24.54 5.47
N GLN A 64 1.34 -24.28 5.77
CA GLN A 64 2.30 -25.34 6.09
C GLN A 64 1.98 -26.02 7.44
N PHE A 65 1.55 -25.26 8.44
CA PHE A 65 1.19 -25.76 9.77
C PHE A 65 -0.31 -26.05 9.94
N ASP A 66 -1.11 -25.92 8.88
CA ASP A 66 -2.57 -26.01 8.89
C ASP A 66 -3.25 -25.23 10.05
N SER A 67 -2.73 -24.04 10.35
CA SER A 67 -3.14 -23.26 11.52
C SER A 67 -4.20 -22.22 11.17
N ALA A 68 -5.42 -22.40 11.67
CA ALA A 68 -6.51 -21.43 11.52
C ALA A 68 -6.19 -20.04 12.13
N PRO A 69 -5.59 -19.93 13.33
CA PRO A 69 -5.18 -18.63 13.89
C PRO A 69 -4.18 -17.87 13.02
N LEU A 70 -3.21 -18.56 12.42
CA LEU A 70 -2.24 -17.94 11.52
C LEU A 70 -2.87 -17.48 10.21
N ARG A 71 -3.83 -18.24 9.66
CA ARG A 71 -4.60 -17.84 8.46
C ARG A 71 -5.43 -16.57 8.74
N ALA A 72 -6.05 -16.51 9.91
CA ALA A 72 -6.82 -15.36 10.35
C ALA A 72 -5.93 -14.12 10.60
N LEU A 73 -4.77 -14.32 11.24
CA LEU A 73 -3.77 -13.27 11.44
C LEU A 73 -3.31 -12.68 10.10
N SER A 74 -2.91 -13.55 9.17
CA SER A 74 -2.50 -13.14 7.82
C SER A 74 -3.59 -12.33 7.13
N SER A 75 -4.84 -12.80 7.15
CA SER A 75 -5.98 -12.10 6.56
C SER A 75 -6.17 -10.71 7.15
N GLY A 76 -5.99 -10.55 8.47
CA GLY A 76 -6.05 -9.25 9.14
C GLY A 76 -4.91 -8.31 8.74
N LEU A 77 -3.69 -8.83 8.66
CA LEU A 77 -2.53 -8.06 8.23
C LEU A 77 -2.67 -7.59 6.77
N ILE A 78 -3.24 -8.43 5.91
CA ILE A 78 -3.55 -8.09 4.51
C ILE A 78 -4.47 -6.87 4.43
N VAL A 79 -5.62 -6.92 5.11
CA VAL A 79 -6.61 -5.84 5.05
C VAL A 79 -6.14 -4.56 5.76
N SER A 80 -5.10 -4.68 6.59
CA SER A 80 -4.43 -3.54 7.24
C SER A 80 -3.57 -2.71 6.26
N PHE A 81 -3.38 -3.18 5.02
CA PHE A 81 -2.73 -2.39 3.98
C PHE A 81 -3.54 -1.14 3.61
N GLU A 82 -4.87 -1.24 3.51
CA GLU A 82 -5.76 -0.14 3.11
C GLU A 82 -5.70 1.11 4.01
N PRO A 83 -5.79 1.01 5.35
CA PRO A 83 -5.65 2.18 6.21
C PRO A 83 -4.25 2.81 6.14
N LEU A 84 -3.20 2.02 5.94
CA LEU A 84 -1.84 2.53 5.77
C LEU A 84 -1.68 3.24 4.42
N LEU A 85 -2.27 2.69 3.36
CA LEU A 85 -2.32 3.30 2.04
C LEU A 85 -3.00 4.67 2.10
N TRP A 86 -4.20 4.73 2.70
CA TRP A 86 -4.97 5.96 2.90
C TRP A 86 -4.17 7.00 3.70
N LEU A 87 -3.56 6.58 4.80
CA LEU A 87 -2.77 7.44 5.67
C LEU A 87 -1.59 8.07 4.91
N GLY A 88 -0.90 7.29 4.09
CA GLY A 88 0.17 7.79 3.24
C GLY A 88 -0.32 8.77 2.16
N ILE A 89 -1.47 8.51 1.53
CA ILE A 89 -2.09 9.44 0.56
C ILE A 89 -2.44 10.77 1.24
N ARG A 90 -2.97 10.74 2.46
CA ARG A 90 -3.27 11.95 3.23
C ARG A 90 -2.02 12.75 3.56
N TYR A 91 -0.93 12.09 3.97
CA TYR A 91 0.35 12.75 4.19
C TYR A 91 0.91 13.33 2.90
N TYR A 92 0.76 12.64 1.77
CA TYR A 92 1.17 13.13 0.46
C TYR A 92 0.37 14.37 0.03
N ALA A 93 -0.94 14.38 0.28
CA ALA A 93 -1.81 15.51 0.02
C ALA A 93 -1.67 16.68 1.03
N GLU A 94 -0.72 16.60 1.96
CA GLU A 94 -0.49 17.58 3.06
C GLU A 94 -1.75 17.84 3.92
N LYS A 95 -2.67 16.88 3.98
CA LYS A 95 -3.90 16.95 4.77
C LYS A 95 -3.69 16.31 6.15
N ARG A 96 -4.37 16.82 7.18
CA ARG A 96 -4.38 16.19 8.51
C ARG A 96 -5.08 14.82 8.43
N PRO A 97 -4.41 13.70 8.78
CA PRO A 97 -5.04 12.40 8.80
C PRO A 97 -5.57 12.04 10.19
N LEU A 98 -6.58 11.17 10.22
CA LEU A 98 -7.02 10.46 11.42
C LEU A 98 -6.10 9.26 11.67
N TRP A 99 -4.81 9.52 11.85
CA TRP A 99 -3.80 8.48 12.03
C TRP A 99 -4.06 7.51 13.19
N PRO A 100 -4.67 7.92 14.34
CA PRO A 100 -4.93 6.97 15.42
C PRO A 100 -5.94 5.91 15.03
N ALA A 101 -6.95 6.25 14.22
CA ALA A 101 -7.95 5.30 13.73
C ALA A 101 -7.33 4.27 12.78
N ALA A 102 -6.46 4.72 11.87
CA ALA A 102 -5.72 3.83 10.97
C ALA A 102 -4.81 2.87 11.75
N VAL A 103 -4.03 3.39 12.71
CA VAL A 103 -3.14 2.56 13.54
C VAL A 103 -3.93 1.60 14.44
N ALA A 104 -5.02 2.07 15.04
CA ALA A 104 -5.89 1.22 15.84
C ALA A 104 -6.45 0.07 15.00
N PHE A 105 -6.90 0.32 13.77
CA PHE A 105 -7.37 -0.72 12.87
C PHE A 105 -6.28 -1.74 12.53
N VAL A 106 -5.06 -1.28 12.23
CA VAL A 106 -3.90 -2.14 11.90
C VAL A 106 -3.53 -3.10 13.05
N VAL A 107 -3.81 -2.72 14.31
CA VAL A 107 -3.54 -3.57 15.48
C VAL A 107 -4.77 -4.42 15.84
N ILE A 108 -5.93 -3.80 15.94
CA ILE A 108 -7.16 -4.42 16.43
C ILE A 108 -7.73 -5.41 15.40
N GLY A 109 -7.69 -5.08 14.11
CA GLY A 109 -8.21 -5.92 13.04
C GLY A 109 -7.58 -7.33 13.03
N PRO A 110 -6.25 -7.45 12.88
CA PRO A 110 -5.58 -8.75 12.97
C PRO A 110 -5.81 -9.45 14.31
N ALA A 111 -5.73 -8.74 15.43
CA ALA A 111 -5.95 -9.33 16.75
C ALA A 111 -7.35 -9.93 16.92
N LEU A 112 -8.40 -9.22 16.48
CA LEU A 112 -9.78 -9.69 16.51
C LEU A 112 -9.97 -10.94 15.63
N LEU A 113 -9.40 -10.96 14.43
CA LEU A 113 -9.50 -12.13 13.56
C LEU A 113 -8.78 -13.33 14.13
N THR A 114 -7.58 -13.14 14.67
CA THR A 114 -6.84 -14.23 15.34
C THR A 114 -7.60 -14.75 16.56
N ALA A 115 -8.12 -13.86 17.41
CA ALA A 115 -8.85 -14.25 18.63
C ALA A 115 -10.17 -14.96 18.31
N SER A 116 -10.85 -14.58 17.22
CA SER A 116 -12.11 -15.21 16.79
C SER A 116 -11.92 -16.45 15.93
N SER A 117 -10.69 -16.82 15.56
CA SER A 117 -10.41 -17.85 14.53
C SER A 117 -10.94 -19.26 14.83
N THR A 118 -11.25 -19.57 16.08
CA THR A 118 -11.71 -20.89 16.53
C THR A 118 -13.17 -20.92 16.97
N VAL A 119 -13.90 -19.81 16.85
CA VAL A 119 -15.30 -19.69 17.29
C VAL A 119 -16.23 -19.41 16.11
N ASP A 120 -17.49 -19.80 16.23
CA ASP A 120 -18.52 -19.63 15.19
C ASP A 120 -18.77 -18.17 14.81
N ALA A 121 -18.32 -17.22 15.63
CA ALA A 121 -18.39 -15.79 15.35
C ALA A 121 -17.38 -15.33 14.26
N TYR A 122 -16.38 -16.15 13.89
CA TYR A 122 -15.34 -15.78 12.94
C TYR A 122 -15.85 -15.15 11.63
N PRO A 123 -16.85 -15.71 10.93
CA PRO A 123 -17.31 -15.16 9.65
C PRO A 123 -17.89 -13.74 9.81
N THR A 124 -18.61 -13.52 10.92
CA THR A 124 -19.18 -12.21 11.25
C THR A 124 -18.08 -11.21 11.58
N VAL A 125 -17.10 -11.59 12.41
CA VAL A 125 -15.96 -10.73 12.73
C VAL A 125 -15.15 -10.41 11.47
N PHE A 126 -14.92 -11.39 10.61
CA PHE A 126 -14.27 -11.22 9.32
C PHE A 126 -14.98 -10.18 8.46
N ARG A 127 -16.31 -10.28 8.31
CA ARG A 127 -17.09 -9.30 7.54
C ARG A 127 -17.00 -7.89 8.13
N ILE A 128 -17.03 -7.75 9.46
CA ILE A 128 -16.90 -6.44 10.13
C ILE A 128 -15.53 -5.83 9.86
N VAL A 129 -14.46 -6.60 10.06
CA VAL A 129 -13.08 -6.13 9.83
C VAL A 129 -12.88 -5.81 8.35
N PHE A 130 -13.33 -6.68 7.44
CA PHE A 130 -13.23 -6.46 6.00
C PHE A 130 -14.00 -5.21 5.55
N SER A 131 -15.18 -4.96 6.10
CA SER A 131 -15.96 -3.75 5.85
C SER A 131 -15.24 -2.50 6.35
N GLY A 132 -14.60 -2.57 7.52
CA GLY A 132 -13.77 -1.47 8.03
C GLY A 132 -12.60 -1.14 7.10
N ALA A 133 -11.92 -2.15 6.56
CA ALA A 133 -10.88 -1.95 5.54
C ALA A 133 -11.45 -1.33 4.25
N ALA A 134 -12.65 -1.75 3.84
CA ALA A 134 -13.33 -1.18 2.67
C ALA A 134 -13.66 0.31 2.83
N VAL A 135 -13.96 0.78 4.05
CA VAL A 135 -14.11 2.22 4.31
C VAL A 135 -12.81 2.96 4.00
N PHE A 136 -11.66 2.44 4.45
CA PHE A 136 -10.35 3.04 4.13
C PHE A 136 -10.03 2.98 2.64
N ALA A 137 -10.35 1.87 1.96
CA ALA A 137 -10.19 1.76 0.50
C ALA A 137 -11.03 2.82 -0.24
N GLY A 138 -12.29 3.01 0.16
CA GLY A 138 -13.16 4.06 -0.40
C GLY A 138 -12.64 5.47 -0.14
N LEU A 139 -12.09 5.73 1.05
CA LEU A 139 -11.43 7.00 1.35
C LEU A 139 -10.17 7.20 0.50
N SER A 140 -9.36 6.16 0.29
CA SER A 140 -8.20 6.19 -0.62
C SER A 140 -8.63 6.56 -2.04
N ALA A 141 -9.62 5.85 -2.60
CA ALA A 141 -10.15 6.13 -3.93
C ALA A 141 -10.67 7.57 -4.04
N TRP A 142 -11.45 8.04 -3.06
CA TRP A 142 -11.99 9.40 -3.04
C TRP A 142 -10.90 10.48 -3.03
N GLU A 143 -9.83 10.28 -2.25
CA GLU A 143 -8.69 11.20 -2.23
C GLU A 143 -7.95 11.17 -3.58
N LEU A 144 -7.69 9.97 -4.13
CA LEU A 144 -6.99 9.81 -5.42
C LEU A 144 -7.73 10.50 -6.57
N PHE A 145 -9.06 10.41 -6.63
CA PHE A 145 -9.84 11.12 -7.63
C PHE A 145 -9.83 12.65 -7.47
N ARG A 146 -9.52 13.15 -6.27
CA ARG A 146 -9.42 14.59 -5.96
C ARG A 146 -8.01 15.15 -6.11
N LEU A 147 -6.99 14.33 -6.36
CA LEU A 147 -5.65 14.82 -6.67
C LEU A 147 -5.64 15.59 -8.01
N ARG A 148 -4.78 16.61 -8.11
CA ARG A 148 -4.73 17.53 -9.27
C ARG A 148 -4.41 16.78 -10.58
N ILE A 149 -4.92 17.31 -11.69
CA ILE A 149 -4.96 16.73 -13.04
C ILE A 149 -3.62 16.14 -13.51
N SER A 150 -2.47 16.74 -13.17
CA SER A 150 -1.15 16.24 -13.59
C SER A 150 -0.75 14.88 -13.00
N ALA A 151 -1.42 14.42 -11.93
CA ALA A 151 -1.17 13.11 -11.32
C ALA A 151 -2.24 12.08 -11.68
N ARG A 152 -3.27 12.47 -12.44
CA ARG A 152 -4.51 11.69 -12.61
C ARG A 152 -4.27 10.35 -13.30
N ASP A 153 -3.42 10.33 -14.33
CA ASP A 153 -3.12 9.11 -15.09
C ASP A 153 -2.29 8.10 -14.27
N VAL A 154 -1.47 8.60 -13.34
CA VAL A 154 -0.63 7.78 -12.45
C VAL A 154 -1.43 7.14 -11.32
N VAL A 155 -2.47 7.83 -10.83
CA VAL A 155 -3.28 7.37 -9.70
C VAL A 155 -4.49 6.54 -10.10
N LEU A 156 -4.87 6.57 -11.39
CA LEU A 156 -6.07 5.89 -11.88
C LEU A 156 -6.07 4.38 -11.60
N PRO A 157 -4.98 3.61 -11.83
CA PRO A 157 -4.97 2.17 -11.54
C PRO A 157 -5.23 1.87 -10.06
N LEU A 158 -4.61 2.66 -9.18
CA LEU A 158 -4.78 2.53 -7.74
C LEU A 158 -6.21 2.92 -7.29
N ALA A 159 -6.77 3.99 -7.85
CA ALA A 159 -8.13 4.39 -7.55
C ALA A 159 -9.17 3.34 -8.01
N LEU A 160 -8.94 2.71 -9.17
CA LEU A 160 -9.80 1.65 -9.69
C LEU A 160 -9.76 0.40 -8.81
N ILE A 161 -8.57 -0.06 -8.39
CA ILE A 161 -8.47 -1.26 -7.54
C ILE A 161 -9.06 -1.01 -6.15
N SER A 162 -8.83 0.16 -5.55
CA SER A 162 -9.46 0.53 -4.27
C SER A 162 -10.98 0.62 -4.40
N SER A 163 -11.51 1.09 -5.54
CA SER A 163 -12.95 1.09 -5.81
C SER A 163 -13.51 -0.32 -5.97
N ALA A 164 -12.78 -1.20 -6.67
CA ALA A 164 -13.16 -2.61 -6.82
C ALA A 164 -13.20 -3.34 -5.47
N PHE A 165 -12.26 -3.04 -4.56
CA PHE A 165 -12.26 -3.57 -3.20
C PHE A 165 -13.56 -3.22 -2.46
N VAL A 166 -14.02 -1.97 -2.56
CA VAL A 166 -15.30 -1.54 -1.97
C VAL A 166 -16.47 -2.33 -2.55
N VAL A 167 -16.49 -2.52 -3.87
CA VAL A 167 -17.54 -3.31 -4.54
C VAL A 167 -17.57 -4.74 -4.01
N VAL A 168 -16.42 -5.41 -3.89
CA VAL A 168 -16.32 -6.77 -3.32
C VAL A 168 -16.82 -6.81 -1.88
N ALA A 169 -16.50 -5.80 -1.05
CA ALA A 169 -16.99 -5.73 0.32
C ALA A 169 -18.51 -5.59 0.38
N VAL A 170 -19.09 -4.73 -0.46
CA VAL A 170 -20.56 -4.57 -0.54
C VAL A 170 -21.22 -5.88 -0.96
N PHE A 171 -20.69 -6.56 -1.98
CA PHE A 171 -21.19 -7.87 -2.39
C PHE A 171 -21.11 -8.90 -1.25
N GLY A 172 -20.00 -8.94 -0.51
CA GLY A 172 -19.83 -9.83 0.64
C GLY A 172 -20.83 -9.56 1.77
N ILE A 173 -21.16 -8.30 2.04
CA ILE A 173 -22.20 -7.92 3.02
C ILE A 173 -23.57 -8.38 2.53
N VAL A 174 -23.92 -8.09 1.27
CA VAL A 174 -25.22 -8.45 0.69
C VAL A 174 -25.41 -9.97 0.66
N ALA A 175 -24.40 -10.72 0.22
CA ALA A 175 -24.43 -12.18 0.23
C ALA A 175 -24.62 -12.73 1.65
N GLY A 176 -23.93 -12.13 2.62
CA GLY A 176 -24.03 -12.50 4.02
C GLY A 176 -25.40 -12.23 4.65
N ILE A 177 -26.07 -11.13 4.28
CA ILE A 177 -27.43 -10.81 4.73
C ILE A 177 -28.45 -11.72 4.04
N ALA A 178 -28.25 -12.03 2.76
CA ALA A 178 -29.14 -12.86 1.96
C ALA A 178 -29.05 -14.37 2.30
N GLY A 179 -28.11 -14.78 3.14
CA GLY A 179 -27.90 -16.18 3.51
C GLY A 179 -27.44 -17.07 2.36
N VAL A 180 -26.97 -16.47 1.26
CA VAL A 180 -26.48 -17.17 0.07
C VAL A 180 -25.10 -17.74 0.39
N GLY A 181 -24.99 -19.07 0.49
CA GLY A 181 -23.73 -19.75 0.86
C GLY A 181 -23.77 -20.43 2.23
N SER A 182 -24.87 -21.11 2.56
CA SER A 182 -25.17 -21.72 3.87
C SER A 182 -24.24 -22.88 4.31
N ALA A 183 -23.16 -23.14 3.56
CA ALA A 183 -22.04 -23.98 3.99
C ALA A 183 -20.89 -23.05 4.46
N PRO A 184 -20.67 -22.90 5.78
CA PRO A 184 -19.74 -21.92 6.35
C PRO A 184 -18.30 -21.97 5.79
N GLY A 185 -17.87 -23.11 5.25
CA GLY A 185 -16.52 -23.33 4.75
C GLY A 185 -16.24 -22.77 3.33
N ASP A 186 -17.20 -22.86 2.41
CA ASP A 186 -16.96 -22.55 0.99
C ASP A 186 -16.97 -21.04 0.71
N GLU A 187 -17.87 -20.28 1.36
CA GLU A 187 -17.93 -18.81 1.23
C GLU A 187 -16.64 -18.16 1.76
N LEU A 188 -16.15 -18.61 2.92
CA LEU A 188 -14.91 -18.13 3.53
C LEU A 188 -13.67 -18.48 2.70
N ARG A 189 -13.69 -19.64 2.04
CA ARG A 189 -12.61 -20.06 1.14
C ARG A 189 -12.57 -19.18 -0.10
N MET A 190 -13.72 -18.94 -0.73
CA MET A 190 -13.85 -18.04 -1.87
C MET A 190 -13.42 -16.60 -1.51
N LEU A 191 -13.84 -16.08 -0.36
CA LEU A 191 -13.39 -14.76 0.14
C LEU A 191 -11.88 -14.69 0.36
N ARG A 192 -11.27 -15.77 0.86
CA ARG A 192 -9.81 -15.86 1.05
C ARG A 192 -9.06 -15.94 -0.29
N ASP A 193 -9.58 -16.69 -1.25
CA ASP A 193 -8.98 -16.79 -2.58
C ASP A 193 -9.08 -15.46 -3.33
N ILE A 194 -10.22 -14.76 -3.22
CA ILE A 194 -10.41 -13.40 -3.73
C ILE A 194 -9.46 -12.42 -3.03
N ASN A 195 -9.25 -12.54 -1.71
CA ASN A 195 -8.27 -11.73 -1.00
C ASN A 195 -6.85 -11.97 -1.53
N GLY A 196 -6.48 -13.21 -1.83
CA GLY A 196 -5.20 -13.57 -2.47
C GLY A 196 -4.96 -12.80 -3.77
N VAL A 197 -5.94 -12.81 -4.66
CA VAL A 197 -5.89 -12.07 -5.94
C VAL A 197 -5.93 -10.56 -5.72
N GLY A 198 -6.77 -10.09 -4.80
CA GLY A 198 -6.91 -8.70 -4.43
C GLY A 198 -5.60 -8.09 -3.92
N ILE A 199 -4.85 -8.83 -3.09
CA ILE A 199 -3.51 -8.42 -2.63
C ILE A 199 -2.56 -8.23 -3.79
N LEU A 200 -2.50 -9.19 -4.71
CA LEU A 200 -1.59 -9.15 -5.85
C LEU A 200 -1.83 -7.92 -6.73
N LEU A 201 -3.10 -7.68 -7.08
CA LEU A 201 -3.49 -6.54 -7.88
C LEU A 201 -3.24 -5.23 -7.13
N THR A 202 -3.65 -5.16 -5.87
CA THR A 202 -3.52 -3.94 -5.05
C THR A 202 -2.06 -3.61 -4.78
N SER A 203 -1.22 -4.60 -4.44
CA SER A 203 0.21 -4.38 -4.20
C SER A 203 0.92 -3.90 -5.46
N GLN A 204 0.62 -4.46 -6.62
CA GLN A 204 1.24 -4.08 -7.89
C GLN A 204 0.82 -2.67 -8.32
N CYS A 205 -0.49 -2.38 -8.29
CA CYS A 205 -1.01 -1.05 -8.60
C CYS A 205 -0.47 0.00 -7.61
N ALA A 206 -0.49 -0.31 -6.32
CA ALA A 206 0.04 0.58 -5.30
C ALA A 206 1.54 0.81 -5.48
N ALA A 207 2.33 -0.22 -5.77
CA ALA A 207 3.77 -0.09 -5.95
C ALA A 207 4.09 0.82 -7.15
N ILE A 208 3.45 0.58 -8.29
CA ILE A 208 3.64 1.40 -9.49
C ILE A 208 3.22 2.85 -9.22
N THR A 209 2.01 3.09 -8.71
CA THR A 209 1.51 4.43 -8.43
C THR A 209 2.37 5.16 -7.40
N ILE A 210 2.76 4.51 -6.31
CA ILE A 210 3.59 5.13 -5.25
C ILE A 210 4.98 5.46 -5.75
N VAL A 211 5.62 4.54 -6.49
CA VAL A 211 6.96 4.80 -7.06
C VAL A 211 6.87 5.95 -8.07
N LEU A 212 5.85 5.97 -8.93
CA LEU A 212 5.65 7.05 -9.89
C LEU A 212 5.30 8.38 -9.22
N LEU A 213 4.54 8.40 -8.13
CA LEU A 213 4.28 9.62 -7.36
C LEU A 213 5.55 10.13 -6.67
N ALA A 214 6.28 9.24 -5.99
CA ALA A 214 7.52 9.58 -5.30
C ALA A 214 8.60 10.07 -6.28
N ARG A 215 8.76 9.41 -7.43
CA ARG A 215 9.71 9.79 -8.49
C ARG A 215 9.22 10.96 -9.32
N GLY A 216 7.93 11.04 -9.58
CA GLY A 216 7.27 12.14 -10.28
C GLY A 216 7.43 13.45 -9.51
N GLU A 217 7.39 13.43 -8.17
CA GLU A 217 7.81 14.59 -7.39
C GLU A 217 9.29 14.92 -7.55
N VAL A 218 10.19 13.93 -7.63
CA VAL A 218 11.62 14.19 -7.88
C VAL A 218 11.83 14.81 -9.26
N LEU A 219 11.09 14.37 -10.27
CA LEU A 219 11.19 14.89 -11.64
C LEU A 219 10.46 16.24 -11.81
N LEU A 220 9.32 16.46 -11.16
CA LEU A 220 8.56 17.71 -11.22
C LEU A 220 9.13 18.78 -10.28
N ARG A 221 9.65 18.43 -9.09
CA ARG A 221 10.37 19.37 -8.22
C ARG A 221 11.84 19.53 -8.62
N GLY A 222 12.43 18.56 -9.32
CA GLY A 222 13.79 18.63 -9.87
C GLY A 222 13.86 19.22 -11.28
N GLY A 223 12.78 19.15 -12.06
CA GLY A 223 12.68 19.64 -13.44
C GLY A 223 11.63 20.74 -13.67
N GLY A 224 10.77 21.05 -12.70
CA GLY A 224 9.76 22.10 -12.78
C GLY A 224 10.16 23.38 -12.04
N ARG A 225 11.16 24.10 -12.56
CA ARG A 225 11.43 25.51 -12.23
C ARG A 225 10.32 26.40 -12.81
N GLY A 226 9.13 26.41 -12.19
CA GLY A 226 7.99 27.13 -12.75
C GLY A 226 6.97 27.75 -11.81
N GLY A 227 7.18 27.81 -10.48
CA GLY A 227 6.08 28.32 -9.62
C GLY A 227 6.34 28.83 -8.21
N ARG A 228 7.58 28.95 -7.71
CA ARG A 228 7.82 29.56 -6.38
C ARG A 228 9.21 30.19 -6.24
N VAL A 229 9.48 31.19 -7.08
CA VAL A 229 10.79 31.87 -7.19
C VAL A 229 11.15 32.71 -5.94
N GLU A 230 10.18 33.16 -5.14
CA GLU A 230 10.48 34.12 -4.05
C GLU A 230 10.99 33.48 -2.75
N GLY A 231 10.60 32.24 -2.42
CA GLY A 231 10.94 31.60 -1.14
C GLY A 231 12.28 30.86 -1.14
N ASP A 232 12.60 30.14 -2.22
CA ASP A 232 13.78 29.27 -2.28
C ASP A 232 15.08 30.09 -2.40
N GLY A 233 15.05 31.24 -3.08
CA GLY A 233 16.21 32.12 -3.19
C GLY A 233 16.67 32.63 -1.82
N ALA A 234 15.74 32.97 -0.92
CA ALA A 234 16.08 33.44 0.41
C ALA A 234 16.68 32.32 1.28
N ALA A 235 16.13 31.10 1.20
CA ALA A 235 16.64 29.95 1.95
C ALA A 235 18.01 29.48 1.45
N LEU A 236 18.23 29.48 0.14
CA LEU A 236 19.53 29.18 -0.49
C LEU A 236 20.56 30.26 -0.14
N ARG A 237 20.19 31.55 -0.20
CA ARG A 237 21.04 32.67 0.26
C ARG A 237 21.40 32.56 1.74
N ALA A 238 20.46 32.15 2.59
CA ALA A 238 20.73 31.94 4.03
C ALA A 238 21.64 30.74 4.30
N ARG A 239 21.56 29.68 3.48
CA ARG A 239 22.51 28.55 3.53
C ARG A 239 23.89 28.97 3.04
N LEU A 240 23.96 29.77 1.98
CA LEU A 240 25.20 30.35 1.47
C LEU A 240 25.89 31.24 2.52
N ALA A 241 25.14 32.13 3.15
CA ALA A 241 25.67 33.03 4.18
C ALA A 241 26.21 32.26 5.40
N ARG A 242 25.62 31.11 5.73
CA ARG A 242 26.14 30.22 6.78
C ARG A 242 27.42 29.52 6.35
N ALA A 243 27.49 29.03 5.11
CA ALA A 243 28.68 28.37 4.58
C ALA A 243 29.86 29.34 4.42
N GLN A 244 29.59 30.59 4.00
CA GLN A 244 30.57 31.68 3.97
C GLN A 244 31.16 31.99 5.36
N ARG A 245 30.31 32.05 6.40
CA ARG A 245 30.77 32.29 7.78
C ARG A 245 31.65 31.15 8.32
N LEU A 246 31.46 29.94 7.82
CA LEU A 246 32.23 28.76 8.23
C LEU A 246 33.47 28.52 7.37
N GLN A 247 33.77 29.39 6.40
CA GLN A 247 34.90 29.27 5.46
C GLN A 247 35.01 27.88 4.82
N ASP A 248 33.88 27.22 4.59
CA ASP A 248 33.86 25.89 3.99
C ASP A 248 34.26 26.03 2.50
N PRO A 249 35.32 25.37 2.01
CA PRO A 249 35.75 25.48 0.62
C PRO A 249 34.87 24.69 -0.36
N SER A 250 33.91 23.90 0.12
CA SER A 250 33.19 22.91 -0.68
C SER A 250 31.84 23.35 -1.28
N TRP A 251 31.50 24.65 -1.26
CA TRP A 251 30.22 25.14 -1.77
C TRP A 251 30.37 26.11 -2.95
N SER A 252 29.48 25.98 -3.93
CA SER A 252 29.30 26.92 -5.04
C SER A 252 27.80 27.13 -5.30
N LEU A 253 27.40 28.36 -5.62
CA LEU A 253 26.03 28.69 -6.02
C LEU A 253 26.01 28.98 -7.51
N LEU A 254 25.34 28.13 -8.28
CA LEU A 254 25.13 28.33 -9.71
C LEU A 254 23.70 28.84 -9.94
N ASP A 255 23.56 30.15 -10.19
CA ASP A 255 22.30 30.76 -10.63
C ASP A 255 22.29 30.78 -12.17
N ILE A 256 21.38 30.00 -12.78
CA ILE A 256 21.19 29.97 -14.23
C ILE A 256 19.91 30.73 -14.51
N ARG A 257 20.06 31.92 -15.10
CA ARG A 257 18.95 32.69 -15.66
C ARG A 257 18.91 32.41 -17.15
N LEU A 258 17.80 31.85 -17.60
CA LEU A 258 17.48 31.74 -19.01
C LEU A 258 16.73 33.01 -19.39
N ASP A 259 17.35 33.87 -20.18
CA ASP A 259 16.64 34.94 -20.86
C ASP A 259 15.77 34.30 -21.96
N ASP A 260 14.47 34.59 -21.93
CA ASP A 260 13.53 34.16 -22.96
C ASP A 260 13.72 35.09 -24.18
N PRO A 261 14.03 34.58 -25.39
CA PRO A 261 14.07 35.42 -26.57
C PRO A 261 12.64 35.85 -26.96
N ALA A 262 12.45 37.17 -27.09
CA ALA A 262 11.18 37.83 -27.43
C ALA A 262 10.63 37.45 -28.81
#